data_AF-C9RGL6-F1
#
_entry.id   AF-C9RGL6-F1
#
_cell.length_a   1.000
_cell.length_b   1.000
_cell.length_c   1.000
_cell.angle_alpha   90.00
_cell.angle_beta   90.00
_cell.angle_gamma   90.00
#
_symmetry.space_group_name_H-M   'P 1'
#
loop_
_entity.id
_entity.type
_entity.pdbx_description
1 polymer ?
#
loop_
_entity_poly.entity_id
_entity_poly.type
_entity_poly.pdbx_seq_one_letter_code
_entity_poly.pdbx_strand_id
1 'polypeptide(L)'
;MKIKPECAICIVRQVVEVVKEISKDESEQFKLIKDTMSVITEVYGEEAVPAWMGTVVHRHLKKISGNSDPYKTLKEKANKIALKYLEKVRKMSDEGDDLERLRKKVLASIAGNVIDFGAYSVEVDIEKMIEETLNGTLALDNSRELLDDLKNKDIKKVLYICDNAGEIIFDRVLMEEIKKYGKEIVAVVKGKPILNDATLEDAKIAKIDEIGRVITTGSDIIGVILEECSSEFIKEFETADMIVAKGMGNYESLTEYEDRIKKPIYYILKAKCKPVADHIGVKVGDNVLLKR
;
A
#
# COMPACT_ATOMS: atom_id res chain seq x y z
N MET A 1 10.23 11.20 2.81
CA MET A 1 10.35 12.17 1.70
C MET A 1 9.44 13.33 2.03
N LYS A 2 9.86 14.56 1.75
CA LYS A 2 9.02 15.74 2.02
C LYS A 2 8.07 16.05 0.88
N ILE A 3 7.00 16.78 1.21
CA ILE A 3 5.96 17.21 0.28
C ILE A 3 6.53 18.02 -0.90
N LYS A 4 5.79 18.06 -2.00
CA LYS A 4 6.05 18.92 -3.17
C LYS A 4 4.82 19.77 -3.50
N PRO A 5 4.96 20.88 -4.24
CA PRO A 5 3.84 21.75 -4.60
C PRO A 5 2.61 20.99 -5.15
N GLU A 6 2.82 20.01 -6.04
CA GLU A 6 1.74 19.26 -6.67
C GLU A 6 0.92 18.38 -5.70
N CYS A 7 1.45 18.09 -4.50
CA CYS A 7 0.73 17.34 -3.46
C CYS A 7 -0.54 18.07 -3.01
N ALA A 8 -0.62 19.41 -3.16
CA ALA A 8 -1.84 20.18 -2.88
C ALA A 8 -3.01 19.72 -3.76
N ILE A 9 -2.76 19.43 -5.04
CA ILE A 9 -3.78 18.94 -5.96
C ILE A 9 -4.24 17.53 -5.55
N CYS A 10 -3.29 16.67 -5.16
CA CYS A 10 -3.58 15.30 -4.77
C CYS A 10 -4.49 15.23 -3.54
N ILE A 11 -4.17 15.96 -2.47
CA ILE A 11 -4.94 15.91 -1.23
C ILE A 11 -6.35 16.49 -1.40
N VAL A 12 -6.50 17.58 -2.16
CA VAL A 12 -7.81 18.17 -2.45
C VAL A 12 -8.66 17.21 -3.28
N ARG A 13 -8.07 16.56 -4.30
CA ARG A 13 -8.77 15.54 -5.10
C ARG A 13 -9.26 14.39 -4.22
N GLN A 14 -8.41 13.87 -3.34
CA GLN A 14 -8.80 12.79 -2.43
C GLN A 14 -9.98 13.19 -1.56
N VAL A 15 -9.99 14.39 -0.98
CA VAL A 15 -11.11 14.91 -0.17
C VAL A 15 -12.39 14.98 -0.98
N VAL A 16 -12.34 15.48 -2.21
CA VAL A 16 -13.52 15.54 -3.09
C VAL A 16 -14.04 14.15 -3.42
N GLU A 17 -13.16 13.19 -3.72
CA GLU A 17 -13.53 11.82 -4.04
C GLU A 17 -14.22 11.12 -2.88
N VAL A 18 -13.65 11.20 -1.67
CA VAL A 18 -14.24 10.55 -0.50
C VAL A 18 -15.54 11.20 -0.04
N VAL A 19 -15.68 12.52 -0.19
CA VAL A 19 -16.92 13.23 0.16
C VAL A 19 -18.11 12.74 -0.69
N LYS A 20 -17.87 12.32 -1.95
CA LYS A 20 -18.89 11.70 -2.81
C LYS A 20 -19.31 10.30 -2.37
N GLU A 21 -18.46 9.61 -1.61
CA GLU A 21 -18.78 8.34 -0.96
C GLU A 21 -19.53 8.55 0.37
N ILE A 22 -19.34 9.70 1.02
CA ILE A 22 -20.02 10.07 2.26
C ILE A 22 -21.46 10.53 2.00
N SER A 23 -21.69 11.43 1.02
CA SER A 23 -23.01 12.01 0.77
C SER A 23 -23.30 12.18 -0.72
N LYS A 24 -24.59 12.13 -1.07
CA LYS A 24 -25.12 12.46 -2.40
C LYS A 24 -25.74 13.85 -2.47
N ASP A 25 -25.87 14.56 -1.34
CA ASP A 25 -26.34 15.94 -1.31
C ASP A 25 -25.18 16.91 -1.58
N GLU A 26 -25.25 17.67 -2.68
CA GLU A 26 -24.19 18.60 -3.06
C GLU A 26 -23.94 19.67 -2.00
N SER A 27 -24.98 20.14 -1.30
CA SER A 27 -24.83 21.16 -0.25
C SER A 27 -23.99 20.64 0.92
N GLU A 28 -24.26 19.41 1.38
CA GLU A 28 -23.42 18.72 2.36
C GLU A 28 -22.00 18.49 1.84
N GLN A 29 -21.83 18.09 0.58
CA GLN A 29 -20.50 17.91 -0.02
C GLN A 29 -19.69 19.20 0.01
N PHE A 30 -20.27 20.33 -0.42
CA PHE A 30 -19.62 21.64 -0.36
C PHE A 30 -19.22 22.01 1.06
N LYS A 31 -20.08 21.75 2.04
CA LYS A 31 -19.79 22.00 3.46
C LYS A 31 -18.59 21.18 3.95
N LEU A 32 -18.60 19.86 3.73
CA LEU A 32 -17.53 18.96 4.18
C LEU A 32 -16.19 19.31 3.52
N ILE A 33 -16.19 19.60 2.21
CA ILE A 33 -14.99 20.01 1.47
C ILE A 33 -14.46 21.32 2.05
N LYS A 34 -15.32 22.34 2.20
CA LYS A 34 -14.93 23.65 2.72
C LYS A 34 -14.32 23.56 4.11
N ASP A 35 -14.94 22.79 5.01
CA ASP A 35 -14.45 22.61 6.37
C ASP A 35 -13.08 21.88 6.35
N THR A 36 -12.93 20.85 5.52
CA THR A 36 -11.67 20.10 5.39
C THR A 36 -10.53 20.93 4.78
N MET A 37 -10.83 21.88 3.88
CA MET A 37 -9.82 22.77 3.30
C MET A 37 -9.09 23.59 4.37
N SER A 38 -9.75 23.96 5.47
CA SER A 38 -9.10 24.68 6.58
C SER A 38 -7.97 23.86 7.20
N VAL A 39 -8.19 22.56 7.42
CA VAL A 39 -7.16 21.64 7.93
C VAL A 39 -6.03 21.47 6.94
N ILE A 40 -6.33 21.34 5.63
CA ILE A 40 -5.28 21.25 4.61
C ILE A 40 -4.36 22.48 4.69
N THR A 41 -4.91 23.69 4.84
CA THR A 41 -4.09 24.90 4.95
C THR A 41 -3.21 24.96 6.20
N GLU A 42 -3.59 24.28 7.28
CA GLU A 42 -2.80 24.21 8.50
C GLU A 42 -1.64 23.21 8.41
N VAL A 43 -1.87 22.05 7.79
CA VAL A 43 -0.88 20.96 7.74
C VAL A 43 -0.01 20.95 6.49
N TYR A 44 -0.39 21.69 5.46
CA TYR A 44 0.38 21.80 4.23
C TYR A 44 1.58 22.74 4.42
N GLY A 45 2.78 22.18 4.49
CA GLY A 45 4.03 22.94 4.65
C GLY A 45 5.25 22.15 4.19
N GLU A 46 6.37 22.82 3.93
CA GLU A 46 7.56 22.23 3.28
C GLU A 46 8.12 21.00 4.03
N GLU A 47 8.00 20.97 5.36
CA GLU A 47 8.47 19.87 6.21
C GLU A 47 7.47 18.72 6.36
N ALA A 48 6.27 18.86 5.78
CA ALA A 48 5.23 17.85 5.86
C ALA A 48 5.62 16.59 5.10
N VAL A 49 5.20 15.46 5.65
CA VAL A 49 5.25 14.16 4.98
C VAL A 49 3.87 13.90 4.38
N PRO A 50 3.74 13.64 3.07
CA PRO A 50 2.43 13.60 2.43
C PRO A 50 1.46 12.58 3.07
N ALA A 51 1.94 11.37 3.40
CA ALA A 51 1.17 10.37 4.12
C ALA A 51 0.67 10.85 5.50
N TRP A 52 1.52 11.54 6.29
CA TRP A 52 1.14 12.02 7.62
C TRP A 52 0.17 13.20 7.54
N MET A 53 0.38 14.12 6.59
CA MET A 53 -0.56 15.18 6.25
C MET A 53 -1.94 14.61 5.88
N GLY A 54 -1.96 13.61 4.99
CA GLY A 54 -3.20 12.92 4.60
C GLY A 54 -3.89 12.27 5.79
N THR A 55 -3.14 11.70 6.74
CA THR A 55 -3.70 11.13 7.97
C THR A 55 -4.49 12.18 8.77
N VAL A 56 -3.92 13.37 8.98
CA VAL A 56 -4.59 14.45 9.71
C VAL A 56 -5.87 14.90 8.98
N VAL A 57 -5.77 15.12 7.67
CA VAL A 57 -6.89 15.58 6.83
C VAL A 57 -8.04 14.57 6.84
N HIS A 58 -7.76 13.29 6.60
CA HIS A 58 -8.80 12.25 6.56
C HIS A 58 -9.39 11.93 7.93
N ARG A 59 -8.60 12.02 9.01
CA ARG A 59 -9.14 11.94 10.38
C ARG A 59 -10.12 13.07 10.67
N HIS A 60 -9.80 14.30 10.27
CA HIS A 60 -10.71 15.44 10.41
C HIS A 60 -12.00 15.20 9.63
N LEU A 61 -11.91 14.79 8.37
CA LEU A 61 -13.09 14.54 7.55
C LEU A 61 -13.99 13.45 8.14
N LYS A 62 -13.44 12.33 8.61
CA LYS A 62 -14.21 11.28 9.32
C LYS A 62 -14.94 11.84 10.54
N LYS A 63 -14.27 12.72 11.30
CA LYS A 63 -14.87 13.35 12.49
C LYS A 63 -16.05 14.25 12.14
N ILE A 64 -15.92 15.13 11.15
CA ILE A 64 -16.97 16.10 10.81
C ILE A 64 -18.13 15.47 10.02
N SER A 65 -17.87 14.40 9.28
CA SER A 65 -18.91 13.65 8.56
C SER A 65 -19.65 12.64 9.43
N GLY A 66 -19.07 12.24 10.58
CA GLY A 66 -19.61 11.16 11.40
C GLY A 66 -19.47 9.76 10.77
N ASN A 67 -18.80 9.64 9.62
CA ASN A 67 -18.56 8.36 8.95
C ASN A 67 -17.14 7.87 9.27
N SER A 68 -17.05 6.77 10.03
CA SER A 68 -15.77 6.20 10.45
C SER A 68 -15.03 5.38 9.39
N ASP A 69 -15.72 4.93 8.32
CA ASP A 69 -15.11 4.23 7.19
C ASP A 69 -15.81 4.59 5.86
N PRO A 70 -15.50 5.78 5.30
CA PRO A 70 -16.05 6.21 4.02
C PRO A 70 -15.73 5.27 2.83
N TYR A 71 -14.67 4.46 2.94
CA TYR A 71 -14.16 3.64 1.85
C TYR A 71 -14.64 2.19 1.91
N LYS A 72 -15.46 1.82 2.90
CA LYS A 72 -15.88 0.43 3.14
C LYS A 72 -16.39 -0.27 1.87
N THR A 73 -17.36 0.34 1.18
CA THR A 73 -17.95 -0.25 -0.04
C THR A 73 -16.95 -0.35 -1.19
N LEU A 74 -15.99 0.57 -1.29
CA LEU A 74 -14.93 0.51 -2.30
C LEU A 74 -13.97 -0.65 -2.01
N LYS A 75 -13.56 -0.84 -0.74
CA LYS A 75 -12.74 -1.98 -0.32
C LYS A 75 -13.42 -3.33 -0.59
N GLU A 76 -14.71 -3.45 -0.25
CA GLU A 76 -15.50 -4.67 -0.51
C GLU A 76 -15.56 -5.00 -2.01
N LYS A 77 -15.77 -3.98 -2.86
CA LYS A 77 -15.75 -4.15 -4.33
C LYS A 77 -14.36 -4.57 -4.82
N ALA A 78 -13.30 -3.88 -4.36
CA ALA A 78 -11.93 -4.19 -4.73
C ALA A 78 -11.56 -5.64 -4.34
N ASN A 79 -11.86 -6.05 -3.11
CA ASN A 79 -11.65 -7.42 -2.65
C ASN A 79 -12.39 -8.45 -3.52
N LYS A 80 -13.67 -8.21 -3.81
CA LYS A 80 -14.47 -9.10 -4.65
C LYS A 80 -13.92 -9.23 -6.06
N ILE A 81 -13.44 -8.14 -6.65
CA ILE A 81 -12.84 -8.16 -7.98
C ILE A 81 -11.51 -8.92 -7.94
N ALA A 82 -10.60 -8.59 -7.01
CA ALA A 82 -9.30 -9.23 -6.90
C ALA A 82 -9.41 -10.75 -6.70
N LEU A 83 -10.37 -11.22 -5.87
CA LEU A 83 -10.61 -12.66 -5.68
C LEU A 83 -10.96 -13.40 -6.98
N LYS A 84 -11.65 -12.76 -7.94
CA LYS A 84 -11.98 -13.38 -9.24
C LYS A 84 -10.73 -13.66 -10.07
N TYR A 85 -9.70 -12.83 -9.93
CA TYR A 85 -8.48 -12.90 -10.72
C TYR A 85 -7.32 -13.60 -10.00
N LEU A 86 -7.44 -13.89 -8.70
CA LEU A 86 -6.37 -14.49 -7.88
C LEU A 86 -5.75 -15.73 -8.52
N GLU A 87 -6.57 -16.71 -8.92
CA GLU A 87 -6.04 -17.96 -9.50
C GLU A 87 -5.37 -17.74 -10.86
N LYS A 88 -5.85 -16.77 -11.64
CA LYS A 88 -5.24 -16.41 -12.93
C LYS A 88 -3.88 -15.76 -12.70
N VAL A 89 -3.82 -14.76 -11.81
CA VAL A 89 -2.58 -14.08 -11.40
C VAL A 89 -1.57 -15.09 -10.84
N ARG A 90 -2.01 -16.02 -9.99
CA ARG A 90 -1.16 -17.09 -9.45
C ARG A 90 -0.55 -17.92 -10.58
N LYS A 91 -1.36 -18.41 -11.53
CA LYS A 91 -0.85 -19.21 -12.66
C LYS A 91 0.15 -18.45 -13.53
N MET A 92 -0.18 -17.22 -13.93
CA MET A 92 0.67 -16.40 -14.78
C MET A 92 2.01 -16.03 -14.12
N SER A 93 2.04 -15.97 -12.79
CA SER A 93 3.23 -15.60 -12.02
C SER A 93 4.06 -16.79 -11.53
N ASP A 94 3.65 -18.04 -11.77
CA ASP A 94 4.35 -19.25 -11.32
C ASP A 94 5.27 -19.87 -12.39
N GLU A 95 5.65 -19.08 -13.40
CA GLU A 95 6.48 -19.50 -14.53
C GLU A 95 7.93 -19.04 -14.39
N GLY A 96 8.85 -19.76 -15.06
CA GLY A 96 10.26 -19.41 -15.14
C GLY A 96 11.11 -20.00 -14.03
N ASP A 97 12.38 -19.57 -13.97
CA ASP A 97 13.29 -19.93 -12.87
C ASP A 97 12.92 -19.20 -11.57
N ASP A 98 13.66 -19.45 -10.48
CA ASP A 98 13.41 -18.81 -9.18
C ASP A 98 13.36 -17.27 -9.25
N LEU A 99 14.23 -16.66 -10.06
CA LEU A 99 14.33 -15.21 -10.16
C LEU A 99 13.17 -14.65 -10.99
N GLU A 100 12.88 -15.27 -12.13
CA GLU A 100 11.77 -14.86 -12.99
C GLU A 100 10.43 -15.01 -12.26
N ARG A 101 10.23 -16.13 -11.58
CA ARG A 101 9.04 -16.39 -10.77
C ARG A 101 8.88 -15.36 -9.66
N LEU A 102 9.94 -15.07 -8.91
CA LEU A 102 9.91 -14.04 -7.87
C LEU A 102 9.57 -12.66 -8.47
N ARG A 103 10.23 -12.28 -9.57
CA ARG A 103 9.97 -11.01 -10.26
C ARG A 103 8.51 -10.89 -10.72
N LYS A 104 7.96 -11.93 -11.35
CA LYS A 104 6.55 -11.95 -11.77
C LYS A 104 5.60 -11.84 -10.58
N LYS A 105 5.93 -12.42 -9.43
CA LYS A 105 5.13 -12.31 -8.19
C LYS A 105 5.22 -10.94 -7.54
N VAL A 106 6.37 -10.26 -7.65
CA VAL A 106 6.49 -8.85 -7.30
C VAL A 106 5.58 -8.00 -8.20
N LEU A 107 5.62 -8.18 -9.52
CA LEU A 107 4.72 -7.49 -10.44
C LEU A 107 3.24 -7.80 -10.18
N ALA A 108 2.90 -9.05 -9.84
CA ALA A 108 1.55 -9.43 -9.43
C ALA A 108 1.08 -8.67 -8.18
N SER A 109 1.95 -8.51 -7.18
CA SER A 109 1.65 -7.71 -5.98
C SER A 109 1.49 -6.21 -6.30
N ILE A 110 2.08 -5.71 -7.39
CA ILE A 110 1.86 -4.33 -7.88
C ILE A 110 0.55 -4.22 -8.66
N ALA A 111 0.19 -5.24 -9.44
CA ALA A 111 -1.04 -5.28 -10.22
C ALA A 111 -2.31 -5.12 -9.37
N GLY A 112 -2.24 -5.38 -8.05
CA GLY A 112 -3.34 -5.14 -7.12
C GLY A 112 -3.79 -3.67 -7.09
N ASN A 113 -2.87 -2.74 -7.34
CA ASN A 113 -3.17 -1.31 -7.47
C ASN A 113 -4.04 -0.96 -8.68
N VAL A 114 -4.14 -1.85 -9.69
CA VAL A 114 -5.05 -1.69 -10.84
C VAL A 114 -6.50 -1.89 -10.41
N ILE A 115 -6.75 -2.79 -9.45
CA ILE A 115 -8.10 -3.09 -8.95
C ILE A 115 -8.70 -1.86 -8.25
N ASP A 116 -7.86 -1.10 -7.56
CA ASP A 116 -8.23 0.17 -6.94
C ASP A 116 -8.83 1.14 -7.97
N PHE A 117 -8.18 1.34 -9.12
CA PHE A 117 -8.73 2.13 -10.23
C PHE A 117 -10.03 1.56 -10.81
N GLY A 118 -10.13 0.23 -10.93
CA GLY A 118 -11.33 -0.45 -11.43
C GLY A 118 -12.55 -0.30 -10.51
N ALA A 119 -12.35 -0.08 -9.21
CA ALA A 119 -13.44 0.21 -8.27
C ALA A 119 -14.07 1.59 -8.52
N TYR A 120 -13.32 2.53 -9.10
CA TYR A 120 -13.75 3.89 -9.42
C TYR A 120 -14.25 4.07 -10.87
N SER A 121 -14.04 3.10 -11.77
CA SER A 121 -14.33 3.28 -13.21
C SER A 121 -14.89 2.00 -13.86
N VAL A 122 -16.11 2.08 -14.41
CA VAL A 122 -16.87 0.95 -14.99
C VAL A 122 -16.35 0.52 -16.38
N GLU A 123 -15.58 1.38 -17.05
CA GLU A 123 -15.13 1.18 -18.45
C GLU A 123 -13.75 0.52 -18.57
N VAL A 124 -13.16 0.07 -17.47
CA VAL A 124 -11.77 -0.42 -17.46
C VAL A 124 -11.71 -1.93 -17.64
N ASP A 125 -10.94 -2.39 -18.64
CA ASP A 125 -10.58 -3.79 -18.80
C ASP A 125 -9.52 -4.17 -17.76
N ILE A 126 -10.00 -4.54 -16.57
CA ILE A 126 -9.18 -4.93 -15.42
C ILE A 126 -8.26 -6.11 -15.77
N GLU A 127 -8.78 -7.06 -16.55
CA GLU A 127 -8.02 -8.25 -16.94
C GLU A 127 -6.82 -7.87 -17.78
N LYS A 128 -7.03 -7.05 -18.82
CA LYS A 128 -5.95 -6.53 -19.66
C LYS A 128 -4.90 -5.76 -18.85
N MET A 129 -5.31 -4.90 -17.93
CA MET A 129 -4.37 -4.13 -17.10
C MET A 129 -3.55 -5.00 -16.13
N ILE A 130 -4.15 -6.07 -15.61
CA ILE A 130 -3.42 -7.08 -14.81
C ILE A 130 -2.37 -7.74 -15.72
N GLU A 131 -2.75 -8.22 -16.90
CA GLU A 131 -1.83 -8.86 -17.85
C GLU A 131 -0.70 -7.93 -18.28
N GLU A 132 -1.00 -6.68 -18.61
CA GLU A 132 0.00 -5.65 -18.95
C GLU A 132 0.97 -5.41 -17.80
N THR A 133 0.51 -5.43 -16.55
CA THR A 133 1.38 -5.24 -15.38
C THR A 133 2.27 -6.46 -15.15
N LEU A 134 1.73 -7.68 -15.24
CA LEU A 134 2.50 -8.92 -15.05
C LEU A 134 3.55 -9.13 -16.16
N ASN A 135 3.24 -8.73 -17.39
CA ASN A 135 4.15 -8.78 -18.53
C ASN A 135 5.04 -7.54 -18.66
N GLY A 136 4.84 -6.56 -17.77
CA GLY A 136 5.61 -5.33 -17.73
C GLY A 136 7.01 -5.53 -17.15
N THR A 137 7.72 -4.41 -16.99
CA THR A 137 9.06 -4.39 -16.40
C THR A 137 9.05 -3.64 -15.07
N LEU A 138 10.06 -3.93 -14.25
CA LEU A 138 10.42 -3.14 -13.08
C LEU A 138 11.48 -2.12 -13.53
N ALA A 139 11.18 -0.82 -13.39
CA ALA A 139 12.12 0.24 -13.79
C ALA A 139 13.35 0.27 -12.88
N LEU A 140 13.14 -0.02 -11.58
CA LEU A 140 14.18 -0.44 -10.65
C LEU A 140 13.85 -1.86 -10.23
N ASP A 141 14.77 -2.78 -10.52
CA ASP A 141 14.60 -4.21 -10.32
C ASP A 141 15.66 -4.77 -9.36
N ASN A 142 15.39 -4.71 -8.06
CA ASN A 142 16.21 -5.39 -7.05
C ASN A 142 15.73 -6.83 -6.78
N SER A 143 15.17 -7.53 -7.78
CA SER A 143 14.65 -8.91 -7.59
C SER A 143 15.75 -9.90 -7.29
N ARG A 144 16.97 -9.70 -7.84
CA ARG A 144 18.10 -10.58 -7.55
C ARG A 144 18.50 -10.46 -6.08
N GLU A 145 18.62 -9.24 -5.58
CA GLU A 145 18.95 -8.96 -4.20
C GLU A 145 17.85 -9.47 -3.26
N LEU A 146 16.57 -9.33 -3.63
CA LEU A 146 15.47 -9.93 -2.87
C LEU A 146 15.60 -11.45 -2.83
N LEU A 147 15.91 -12.10 -3.96
CA LEU A 147 16.10 -13.55 -4.02
C LEU A 147 17.29 -14.01 -3.16
N ASP A 148 18.39 -13.28 -3.20
CA ASP A 148 19.60 -13.58 -2.43
C ASP A 148 19.34 -13.45 -0.92
N ASP A 149 18.66 -12.38 -0.50
CA ASP A 149 18.22 -12.18 0.89
C ASP A 149 17.22 -13.28 1.33
N LEU A 150 16.30 -13.68 0.45
CA LEU A 150 15.40 -14.81 0.72
C LEU A 150 16.17 -16.14 0.83
N LYS A 151 17.26 -16.35 0.09
CA LYS A 151 18.10 -17.55 0.22
C LYS A 151 19.05 -17.50 1.42
N ASN A 152 19.29 -16.31 1.99
CA ASN A 152 20.12 -16.14 3.18
C ASN A 152 19.46 -16.77 4.42
N LYS A 153 20.19 -17.64 5.13
CA LYS A 153 19.72 -18.35 6.33
C LYS A 153 19.64 -17.46 7.58
N ASP A 154 20.34 -16.32 7.57
CA ASP A 154 20.32 -15.36 8.68
C ASP A 154 19.03 -14.53 8.67
N ILE A 155 18.39 -14.37 7.50
CA ILE A 155 17.06 -13.77 7.39
C ILE A 155 16.02 -14.84 7.67
N LYS A 156 15.33 -14.73 8.81
CA LYS A 156 14.30 -15.70 9.24
C LYS A 156 12.92 -15.08 9.25
N LYS A 157 12.80 -13.83 9.66
CA LYS A 157 11.52 -13.11 9.82
C LYS A 157 11.42 -11.94 8.85
N VAL A 158 10.33 -11.95 8.07
CA VAL A 158 9.96 -10.88 7.15
C VAL A 158 8.74 -10.14 7.70
N LEU A 159 8.89 -8.85 7.94
CA LEU A 159 7.75 -7.97 8.21
C LEU A 159 7.20 -7.47 6.86
N TYR A 160 5.98 -7.84 6.55
CA TYR A 160 5.31 -7.45 5.30
C TYR A 160 4.25 -6.41 5.59
N ILE A 161 4.52 -5.14 5.27
CA ILE A 161 3.62 -4.02 5.52
C ILE A 161 2.74 -3.82 4.28
N CYS A 162 1.46 -4.18 4.40
CA CYS A 162 0.48 -4.08 3.32
C CYS A 162 0.06 -2.63 3.08
N ASP A 163 -0.58 -2.40 1.93
CA ASP A 163 -1.15 -1.10 1.53
C ASP A 163 -2.69 -1.22 1.43
N ASN A 164 -3.23 -1.51 0.25
CA ASN A 164 -4.67 -1.42 -0.03
C ASN A 164 -5.45 -2.75 0.11
N ALA A 165 -6.75 -2.63 0.40
CA ALA A 165 -7.70 -3.70 0.13
C ALA A 165 -7.75 -4.00 -1.38
N GLY A 166 -8.10 -5.23 -1.75
CA GLY A 166 -7.93 -5.74 -3.12
C GLY A 166 -6.48 -6.12 -3.43
N GLU A 167 -5.53 -5.21 -3.19
CA GLU A 167 -4.09 -5.47 -3.40
C GLU A 167 -3.57 -6.61 -2.50
N ILE A 168 -3.98 -6.63 -1.24
CA ILE A 168 -3.60 -7.68 -0.27
C ILE A 168 -3.93 -9.12 -0.74
N ILE A 169 -4.91 -9.28 -1.63
CA ILE A 169 -5.24 -10.59 -2.22
C ILE A 169 -4.16 -11.04 -3.21
N PHE A 170 -3.49 -10.13 -3.91
CA PHE A 170 -2.34 -10.48 -4.76
C PHE A 170 -1.03 -10.50 -3.97
N ASP A 171 -0.92 -9.74 -2.88
CA ASP A 171 0.21 -9.84 -1.94
C ASP A 171 0.39 -11.25 -1.41
N ARG A 172 -0.72 -11.98 -1.19
CA ARG A 172 -0.72 -13.42 -0.87
C ARG A 172 0.19 -14.22 -1.79
N VAL A 173 0.16 -13.97 -3.10
CA VAL A 173 0.95 -14.73 -4.08
C VAL A 173 2.45 -14.53 -3.86
N LEU A 174 2.86 -13.29 -3.54
CA LEU A 174 4.25 -12.99 -3.19
C LEU A 174 4.63 -13.56 -1.83
N MET A 175 3.76 -13.47 -0.82
CA MET A 175 3.99 -14.05 0.49
C MET A 175 4.13 -15.58 0.44
N GLU A 176 3.32 -16.27 -0.38
CA GLU A 176 3.43 -17.70 -0.66
C GLU A 176 4.81 -18.06 -1.24
N GLU A 177 5.36 -17.23 -2.14
CA GLU A 177 6.71 -17.42 -2.68
C GLU A 177 7.80 -17.19 -1.63
N ILE A 178 7.69 -16.14 -0.81
CA ILE A 178 8.61 -15.85 0.29
C ILE A 178 8.68 -17.04 1.26
N LYS A 179 7.55 -17.66 1.59
CA LYS A 179 7.51 -18.85 2.47
C LYS A 179 8.26 -20.06 1.91
N LYS A 180 8.37 -20.22 0.58
CA LYS A 180 9.13 -21.35 -0.02
C LYS A 180 10.59 -21.34 0.43
N TYR A 181 11.13 -20.19 0.82
CA TYR A 181 12.48 -20.03 1.34
C TYR A 181 12.57 -20.18 2.88
N GLY A 182 11.53 -20.72 3.52
CA GLY A 182 11.52 -21.02 4.95
C GLY A 182 11.39 -19.79 5.85
N LYS A 183 10.85 -18.68 5.34
CA LYS A 183 10.70 -17.43 6.10
C LYS A 183 9.42 -17.42 6.93
N GLU A 184 9.52 -16.94 8.16
CA GLU A 184 8.38 -16.48 8.95
C GLU A 184 7.88 -15.16 8.36
N ILE A 185 6.57 -15.04 8.14
CA ILE A 185 5.94 -13.81 7.67
C ILE A 185 5.07 -13.26 8.78
N VAL A 186 5.29 -11.99 9.10
CA VAL A 186 4.39 -11.17 9.89
C VAL A 186 3.80 -10.11 8.96
N ALA A 187 2.54 -10.27 8.59
CA ALA A 187 1.82 -9.30 7.77
C ALA A 187 1.24 -8.19 8.65
N VAL A 188 1.36 -6.95 8.20
CA VAL A 188 0.84 -5.78 8.90
C VAL A 188 -0.22 -5.10 8.06
N VAL A 189 -1.40 -4.92 8.66
CA VAL A 189 -2.51 -4.13 8.13
C VAL A 189 -2.82 -2.94 9.05
N LYS A 190 -3.73 -2.05 8.66
CA LYS A 190 -4.10 -0.92 9.52
C LYS A 190 -4.97 -1.37 10.69
N GLY A 191 -4.82 -0.69 11.83
CA GLY A 191 -5.60 -0.99 13.03
C GLY A 191 -7.04 -0.48 12.94
N LYS A 192 -7.27 0.56 12.14
CA LYS A 192 -8.57 1.19 11.90
C LYS A 192 -8.64 1.68 10.45
N PRO A 193 -9.84 1.84 9.87
CA PRO A 193 -10.00 2.31 8.49
C PRO A 193 -9.40 3.70 8.25
N ILE A 194 -8.59 3.79 7.21
CA ILE A 194 -8.02 5.02 6.66
C ILE A 194 -7.84 4.79 5.16
N LEU A 195 -8.41 5.66 4.33
CA LEU A 195 -8.49 5.41 2.89
C LEU A 195 -9.05 4.01 2.58
N ASN A 196 -8.58 3.43 1.47
CA ASN A 196 -8.79 2.06 1.05
C ASN A 196 -7.75 1.08 1.63
N ASP A 197 -6.95 1.49 2.62
CA ASP A 197 -5.92 0.64 3.22
C ASP A 197 -6.53 -0.63 3.84
N ALA A 198 -5.81 -1.75 3.69
CA ALA A 198 -6.23 -3.04 4.20
C ALA A 198 -6.28 -3.05 5.74
N THR A 199 -7.27 -3.73 6.27
CA THR A 199 -7.50 -4.00 7.70
C THR A 199 -7.48 -5.50 7.99
N LEU A 200 -7.71 -5.90 9.24
CA LEU A 200 -7.81 -7.33 9.61
C LEU A 200 -8.92 -8.06 8.84
N GLU A 201 -10.02 -7.36 8.49
CA GLU A 201 -11.10 -7.93 7.70
C GLU A 201 -10.61 -8.30 6.29
N ASP A 202 -9.88 -7.39 5.65
CA ASP A 202 -9.31 -7.60 4.31
C ASP A 202 -8.26 -8.73 4.32
N ALA A 203 -7.41 -8.79 5.35
CA ALA A 203 -6.43 -9.86 5.51
C ALA A 203 -7.08 -11.23 5.65
N LYS A 204 -8.21 -11.31 6.38
CA LYS A 204 -9.00 -12.55 6.51
C LYS A 204 -9.64 -12.96 5.18
N ILE A 205 -10.15 -12.00 4.41
CA ILE A 205 -10.70 -12.26 3.06
C ILE A 205 -9.61 -12.80 2.13
N ALA A 206 -8.41 -12.22 2.18
CA ALA A 206 -7.25 -12.69 1.43
C ALA A 206 -6.66 -14.01 1.97
N LYS A 207 -7.07 -14.42 3.18
CA LYS A 207 -6.57 -15.57 3.95
C LYS A 207 -5.08 -15.51 4.22
N ILE A 208 -4.60 -14.32 4.60
CA ILE A 208 -3.19 -14.11 4.94
C ILE A 208 -2.82 -14.86 6.23
N ASP A 209 -3.78 -15.13 7.10
CA ASP A 209 -3.65 -15.94 8.30
C ASP A 209 -3.28 -17.41 8.02
N GLU A 210 -3.56 -17.92 6.81
CA GLU A 210 -3.07 -19.25 6.36
C GLU A 210 -1.56 -19.23 6.04
N ILE A 211 -0.99 -18.04 5.83
CA ILE A 211 0.39 -17.83 5.34
C ILE A 211 1.28 -17.39 6.49
N GLY A 212 0.87 -16.40 7.27
CA GLY A 212 1.66 -15.82 8.35
C GLY A 212 0.80 -15.19 9.44
N ARG A 213 1.45 -14.70 10.50
CA ARG A 213 0.74 -13.96 11.54
C ARG A 213 0.32 -12.60 10.99
N VAL A 214 -0.91 -12.19 11.25
CA VAL A 214 -1.41 -10.86 10.89
C VAL A 214 -1.49 -10.01 12.15
N ILE A 215 -0.82 -8.86 12.13
CA ILE A 215 -0.88 -7.84 13.18
C ILE A 215 -1.36 -6.52 12.59
N THR A 216 -1.54 -5.50 13.44
CA THR A 216 -1.92 -4.17 12.97
C THR A 216 -0.93 -3.10 13.38
N THR A 217 -0.89 -2.00 12.62
CA THR A 217 -0.24 -0.76 13.05
C THR A 217 -0.85 -0.20 14.34
N GLY A 218 -2.05 -0.65 14.76
CA GLY A 218 -2.74 -0.16 15.95
C GLY A 218 -3.53 1.14 15.76
N SER A 219 -3.47 1.75 14.58
CA SER A 219 -4.02 3.08 14.33
C SER A 219 -4.51 3.25 12.88
N ASP A 220 -5.22 4.34 12.61
CA ASP A 220 -5.71 4.80 11.30
C ASP A 220 -4.73 5.78 10.64
N ILE A 221 -3.54 5.29 10.30
CA ILE A 221 -2.43 6.08 9.73
C ILE A 221 -2.18 5.65 8.28
N ILE A 222 -2.05 6.62 7.38
CA ILE A 222 -1.54 6.38 6.03
C ILE A 222 -0.03 6.15 6.13
N GLY A 223 0.44 5.02 5.59
CA GLY A 223 1.83 4.61 5.78
C GLY A 223 2.12 4.21 7.23
N VAL A 224 3.20 4.75 7.81
CA VAL A 224 3.66 4.46 9.18
C VAL A 224 4.04 5.75 9.91
N ILE A 225 3.56 5.92 11.14
CA ILE A 225 4.09 6.88 12.12
C ILE A 225 4.48 6.03 13.34
N LEU A 226 5.77 5.80 13.56
CA LEU A 226 6.24 4.84 14.57
C LEU A 226 5.71 5.22 15.96
N GLU A 227 5.66 6.51 16.25
CA GLU A 227 5.23 7.07 17.52
C GLU A 227 3.74 6.85 17.83
N GLU A 228 2.92 6.58 16.81
CA GLU A 228 1.50 6.24 16.96
C GLU A 228 1.21 4.73 16.81
N CYS A 229 2.22 3.93 16.45
CA CYS A 229 2.03 2.51 16.23
C CYS A 229 1.90 1.70 17.53
N SER A 230 1.20 0.56 17.44
CA SER A 230 1.07 -0.38 18.56
C SER A 230 2.43 -0.89 19.02
N SER A 231 2.54 -1.24 20.31
CA SER A 231 3.73 -1.88 20.86
C SER A 231 4.05 -3.21 20.18
N GLU A 232 3.03 -3.94 19.70
CA GLU A 232 3.24 -5.16 18.92
C GLU A 232 3.89 -4.86 17.57
N PHE A 233 3.40 -3.85 16.84
CA PHE A 233 4.01 -3.44 15.57
C PHE A 233 5.45 -2.98 15.77
N ILE A 234 5.72 -2.11 16.76
CA ILE A 234 7.07 -1.61 17.03
C ILE A 234 8.03 -2.77 17.31
N LYS A 235 7.62 -3.74 18.13
CA LYS A 235 8.42 -4.93 18.42
C LYS A 235 8.73 -5.74 17.16
N GLU A 236 7.75 -5.98 16.30
CA GLU A 236 7.99 -6.73 15.06
C GLU A 236 8.81 -5.93 14.04
N PHE A 237 8.62 -4.62 13.97
CA PHE A 237 9.43 -3.70 13.16
C PHE A 237 10.91 -3.72 13.58
N GLU A 238 11.18 -3.69 14.89
CA GLU A 238 12.54 -3.74 15.44
C GLU A 238 13.18 -5.12 15.30
N THR A 239 12.41 -6.21 15.44
CA THR A 239 12.94 -7.58 15.49
C THR A 239 12.92 -8.34 14.15
N ALA A 240 12.25 -7.83 13.12
CA ALA A 240 12.32 -8.44 11.79
C ALA A 240 13.74 -8.39 11.21
N ASP A 241 14.10 -9.37 10.39
CA ASP A 241 15.40 -9.41 9.70
C ASP A 241 15.34 -8.69 8.35
N MET A 242 14.15 -8.56 7.78
CA MET A 242 13.87 -7.89 6.51
C MET A 242 12.47 -7.27 6.53
N ILE A 243 12.30 -6.13 5.86
CA ILE A 243 11.00 -5.48 5.68
C ILE A 243 10.63 -5.49 4.20
N VAL A 244 9.37 -5.81 3.89
CA VAL A 244 8.74 -5.57 2.59
C VAL A 244 7.62 -4.55 2.81
N ALA A 245 7.70 -3.40 2.17
CA ALA A 245 6.75 -2.31 2.32
C ALA A 245 6.03 -2.03 0.99
N LYS A 246 4.71 -2.18 0.97
CA LYS A 246 3.88 -1.96 -0.22
C LYS A 246 3.44 -0.51 -0.34
N GLY A 247 3.37 0.00 -1.56
CA GLY A 247 2.69 1.27 -1.86
C GLY A 247 3.46 2.54 -1.53
N MET A 248 2.94 3.67 -2.02
CA MET A 248 3.58 4.97 -1.87
C MET A 248 3.47 5.52 -0.45
N GLY A 249 2.37 5.27 0.27
CA GLY A 249 2.20 5.78 1.63
C GLY A 249 3.24 5.22 2.60
N ASN A 250 3.52 3.92 2.52
CA ASN A 250 4.60 3.30 3.30
C ASN A 250 5.98 3.82 2.86
N TYR A 251 6.23 4.01 1.55
CA TYR A 251 7.49 4.61 1.07
C TYR A 251 7.70 6.04 1.59
N GLU A 252 6.70 6.90 1.42
CA GLU A 252 6.77 8.31 1.82
C GLU A 252 7.06 8.51 3.29
N SER A 253 6.46 7.64 4.13
CA SER A 253 6.57 7.72 5.59
C SER A 253 7.79 7.01 6.16
N LEU A 254 8.13 5.81 5.67
CA LEU A 254 9.29 5.07 6.18
C LEU A 254 10.62 5.69 5.80
N THR A 255 10.65 6.50 4.74
CA THR A 255 11.84 7.29 4.37
C THR A 255 12.23 8.32 5.43
N GLU A 256 11.33 8.67 6.36
CA GLU A 256 11.65 9.54 7.51
C GLU A 256 12.35 8.79 8.66
N TYR A 257 12.45 7.46 8.56
CA TYR A 257 13.07 6.60 9.57
C TYR A 257 14.22 5.77 8.99
N GLU A 258 14.73 6.08 7.79
CA GLU A 258 15.81 5.32 7.12
C GLU A 258 17.06 5.17 8.02
N ASP A 259 17.40 6.20 8.77
CA ASP A 259 18.50 6.21 9.73
C ASP A 259 18.27 5.26 10.92
N ARG A 260 17.03 4.88 11.22
CA ARG A 260 16.65 3.89 12.25
C ARG A 260 16.52 2.46 11.71
N ILE A 261 16.39 2.29 10.39
CA ILE A 261 16.23 0.98 9.75
C ILE A 261 17.63 0.40 9.44
N LYS A 262 18.08 -0.58 10.24
CA LYS A 262 19.40 -1.23 10.10
C LYS A 262 19.34 -2.64 9.49
N LYS A 263 18.39 -2.84 8.58
CA LYS A 263 18.07 -4.11 7.95
C LYS A 263 17.59 -3.85 6.52
N PRO A 264 17.66 -4.83 5.61
CA PRO A 264 17.12 -4.68 4.26
C PRO A 264 15.65 -4.28 4.28
N ILE A 265 15.30 -3.21 3.56
CA ILE A 265 13.92 -2.85 3.29
C ILE A 265 13.68 -2.84 1.78
N TYR A 266 12.62 -3.52 1.36
CA TYR A 266 12.19 -3.58 -0.03
C TYR A 266 10.88 -2.82 -0.18
N TYR A 267 10.91 -1.76 -0.97
CA TYR A 267 9.73 -1.00 -1.36
C TYR A 267 9.20 -1.55 -2.68
N ILE A 268 7.93 -1.96 -2.67
CA ILE A 268 7.23 -2.47 -3.85
C ILE A 268 6.03 -1.58 -4.14
N LEU A 269 6.10 -0.81 -5.22
CA LEU A 269 5.09 0.18 -5.55
C LEU A 269 5.00 0.46 -7.05
N LYS A 270 3.92 1.14 -7.45
CA LYS A 270 3.81 1.83 -8.73
C LYS A 270 3.96 3.34 -8.48
N ALA A 271 4.84 4.02 -9.22
CA ALA A 271 5.06 5.46 -9.05
C ALA A 271 3.91 6.27 -9.68
N LYS A 272 2.80 6.48 -8.95
CA LYS A 272 1.57 7.09 -9.50
C LYS A 272 1.61 8.62 -9.57
N CYS A 273 2.62 9.28 -9.00
CA CYS A 273 2.72 10.74 -9.00
C CYS A 273 4.17 11.20 -9.24
N LYS A 274 4.29 12.42 -9.78
CA LYS A 274 5.58 13.04 -10.11
C LYS A 274 6.51 13.19 -8.89
N PRO A 275 6.05 13.66 -7.71
CA PRO A 275 6.92 13.77 -6.53
C PRO A 275 7.61 12.46 -6.14
N VAL A 276 6.86 11.35 -6.11
CA VAL A 276 7.40 10.03 -5.76
C VAL A 276 8.33 9.52 -6.87
N ALA A 277 7.91 9.65 -8.14
CA ALA A 277 8.72 9.24 -9.29
C ALA A 277 10.08 9.96 -9.32
N ASP A 278 10.08 11.29 -9.15
CA ASP A 278 11.30 12.11 -9.12
C ASP A 278 12.18 11.76 -7.91
N HIS A 279 11.60 11.52 -6.72
CA HIS A 279 12.34 11.15 -5.51
C HIS A 279 13.01 9.77 -5.62
N ILE A 280 12.35 8.81 -6.29
CA ILE A 280 12.89 7.48 -6.54
C ILE A 280 13.89 7.49 -7.71
N GLY A 281 13.72 8.38 -8.68
CA GLY A 281 14.51 8.43 -9.92
C GLY A 281 13.93 7.60 -11.07
N VAL A 282 12.61 7.51 -11.17
CA VAL A 282 11.86 6.76 -12.20
C VAL A 282 10.81 7.64 -12.87
N LYS A 283 10.06 7.11 -13.85
CA LYS A 283 8.96 7.83 -14.49
C LYS A 283 7.62 7.55 -13.79
N VAL A 284 6.68 8.48 -13.94
CA VAL A 284 5.30 8.26 -13.50
C VAL A 284 4.72 7.08 -14.27
N GLY A 285 4.14 6.13 -13.56
CA GLY A 285 3.58 4.88 -14.08
C GLY A 285 4.51 3.68 -13.99
N ASP A 286 5.78 3.87 -13.66
CA ASP A 286 6.74 2.76 -13.55
C ASP A 286 6.44 1.87 -12.33
N ASN A 287 6.66 0.57 -12.51
CA ASN A 287 6.67 -0.41 -11.43
C ASN A 287 8.06 -0.46 -10.79
N VAL A 288 8.14 -0.52 -9.47
CA VAL A 288 9.38 -0.38 -8.71
C VAL A 288 9.50 -1.50 -7.68
N LEU A 289 10.65 -2.16 -7.68
CA LEU A 289 11.17 -2.95 -6.57
C LEU A 289 12.51 -2.34 -6.16
N LEU A 290 12.49 -1.55 -5.10
CA LEU A 290 13.65 -0.81 -4.61
C LEU A 290 14.13 -1.39 -3.28
N LYS A 291 15.40 -1.79 -3.22
CA LYS A 291 16.10 -2.09 -1.96
C LYS A 291 16.74 -0.82 -1.39
N ARG A 292 16.61 -0.62 -0.08
CA ARG A 292 17.37 0.37 0.71
C ARG A 292 18.03 -0.33 1.90
#